data_AF-A0A6I3M9S7-F1
#
_entry.id   AF-A0A6I3M9S7-F1
#
_cell.length_a   1.000
_cell.length_b   1.000
_cell.length_c   1.000
_cell.angle_alpha   90.00
_cell.angle_beta   90.00
_cell.angle_gamma   90.00
#
_symmetry.space_group_name_H-M   'P 1'
#
loop_
_entity.id
_entity.type
_entity.pdbx_description
1 polymer ?
#
loop_
_entity_poly.entity_id
_entity_poly.type
_entity_poly.pdbx_seq_one_letter_code
_entity_poly.pdbx_strand_id
1 'polypeptide(L)'
;MASGVDRDNLEPSANAAGWYEDPEAPDLERWWDGNEWSDTEFRPKPEDSELVAYLKSYRDLDPTSPTNYLAVSALVQATIALAAAAACLAIAIALPAALATLVGSTLLIATAGIVVLVGVWSTGLGIIAFRNARRNQDRRLRHAVGAIVIAAAAVLGAVTLLIVQAPAWWADSGLAT
;
A
#
# COMPACT_ATOMS: atom_id res chain seq x y z
N MET A 1 -38.07 6.65 -61.46
CA MET A 1 -37.55 5.83 -60.34
C MET A 1 -36.31 6.54 -59.80
N ALA A 2 -36.43 7.00 -58.54
CA ALA A 2 -35.50 7.74 -57.67
C ALA A 2 -34.06 7.93 -58.18
N SER A 3 -33.68 9.12 -58.64
CA SER A 3 -33.18 10.28 -57.86
C SER A 3 -32.10 9.90 -56.85
N GLY A 4 -30.87 10.33 -57.17
CA GLY A 4 -29.66 10.08 -56.39
C GLY A 4 -29.82 10.47 -54.93
N VAL A 5 -29.44 9.55 -54.05
CA VAL A 5 -29.19 9.84 -52.65
C VAL A 5 -27.87 10.56 -52.60
N ASP A 6 -27.92 11.90 -52.48
CA ASP A 6 -26.79 12.74 -52.13
C ASP A 6 -26.15 12.17 -50.86
N ARG A 7 -24.92 11.67 -50.98
CA ARG A 7 -24.11 11.19 -49.86
C ARG A 7 -23.35 12.32 -49.18
N ASP A 8 -23.67 13.57 -49.51
CA ASP A 8 -22.95 14.75 -49.07
C ASP A 8 -23.59 15.45 -47.86
N ASN A 9 -24.69 14.95 -47.31
CA ASN A 9 -25.32 15.50 -46.09
C ASN A 9 -24.93 14.76 -44.80
N LEU A 10 -23.65 14.49 -44.62
CA LEU A 10 -23.06 14.40 -43.27
C LEU A 10 -22.24 15.67 -43.05
N GLU A 11 -22.90 16.83 -43.12
CA GLU A 11 -22.32 18.01 -42.48
C GLU A 11 -22.20 17.66 -40.98
N PRO A 12 -20.98 17.67 -40.41
CA PRO A 12 -20.84 17.64 -38.97
C PRO A 12 -21.65 18.84 -38.49
N SER A 13 -22.66 18.65 -37.65
CA SER A 13 -23.26 19.78 -36.96
C SER A 13 -22.10 20.55 -36.35
N ALA A 14 -21.89 21.79 -36.82
CA ALA A 14 -20.88 22.70 -36.32
C ALA A 14 -20.77 22.51 -34.81
N ASN A 15 -19.56 22.19 -34.33
CA ASN A 15 -19.28 21.62 -33.02
C ASN A 15 -20.29 22.13 -31.97
N ALA A 16 -20.99 21.23 -31.30
CA ALA A 16 -22.00 21.61 -30.31
C ALA A 16 -21.37 22.58 -29.29
N ALA A 17 -22.14 23.59 -28.87
CA ALA A 17 -21.67 24.56 -27.89
C ALA A 17 -21.12 23.82 -26.65
N GLY A 18 -19.91 24.14 -26.24
CA GLY A 18 -19.16 23.34 -25.30
C GLY A 18 -17.78 23.88 -24.96
N TRP A 19 -17.14 23.25 -23.99
CA TRP A 19 -15.76 23.53 -23.59
C TRP A 19 -14.81 22.61 -24.34
N TYR A 20 -13.76 23.17 -24.91
CA TYR A 20 -12.78 22.44 -25.69
C TYR A 20 -11.36 22.93 -25.36
N GLU A 21 -10.34 22.12 -25.63
CA GLU A 21 -8.95 22.49 -25.40
C GLU A 21 -8.55 23.72 -26.22
N ASP A 22 -7.92 24.69 -25.57
CA ASP A 22 -7.39 25.86 -26.26
C ASP A 22 -6.05 25.52 -26.94
N PRO A 23 -5.93 25.67 -28.28
CA PRO A 23 -4.68 25.43 -28.99
C PRO A 23 -3.55 26.42 -28.61
N GLU A 24 -3.87 27.60 -28.09
CA GLU A 24 -2.90 28.60 -27.63
C GLU A 24 -2.51 28.42 -26.16
N ALA A 25 -3.41 27.89 -25.34
CA ALA A 25 -3.23 27.63 -23.92
C ALA A 25 -3.59 26.16 -23.58
N PRO A 26 -2.66 25.20 -23.79
CA PRO A 26 -2.96 23.77 -23.68
C PRO A 26 -3.32 23.29 -22.27
N ASP A 27 -3.23 24.14 -21.26
CA ASP A 27 -3.64 23.93 -19.87
C ASP A 27 -5.08 24.43 -19.57
N LEU A 28 -5.73 25.08 -20.53
CA LEU A 28 -7.08 25.65 -20.39
C LEU A 28 -8.06 25.05 -21.39
N GLU A 29 -9.34 25.10 -21.03
CA GLU A 29 -10.45 24.93 -21.96
C GLU A 29 -11.07 26.29 -22.25
N ARG A 30 -11.36 26.52 -23.53
CA ARG A 30 -12.06 27.71 -24.04
C ARG A 30 -13.47 27.34 -24.47
N TRP A 31 -14.44 28.22 -24.22
CA TRP A 31 -15.83 27.98 -24.65
C TRP A 31 -16.00 28.22 -26.15
N TRP A 32 -16.68 27.29 -26.81
CA TRP A 32 -17.19 27.40 -28.18
C TRP A 32 -18.71 27.47 -28.14
N ASP A 33 -19.31 28.45 -28.80
CA ASP A 33 -20.77 28.64 -28.76
C ASP A 33 -21.54 27.97 -29.92
N GLY A 34 -20.83 27.34 -30.85
CA GLY A 34 -21.36 26.79 -32.09
C GLY A 34 -20.87 27.50 -33.35
N ASN A 35 -20.47 28.76 -33.23
CA ASN A 35 -20.03 29.62 -34.34
C ASN A 35 -18.67 30.28 -34.09
N GLU A 36 -18.36 30.66 -32.84
CA GLU A 36 -17.14 31.34 -32.46
C GLU A 36 -16.59 30.92 -31.08
N TRP A 37 -15.29 31.16 -30.89
CA TRP A 37 -14.59 30.91 -29.63
C TRP A 37 -14.73 32.14 -28.72
N SER A 38 -15.08 31.94 -27.44
CA SER A 38 -15.22 33.05 -26.48
C SER A 38 -13.87 33.69 -26.13
N ASP A 39 -13.71 35.01 -26.26
CA ASP A 39 -12.47 35.72 -25.91
C ASP A 39 -12.25 35.90 -24.38
N THR A 40 -13.24 35.57 -23.56
CA THR A 40 -13.22 35.85 -22.12
C THR A 40 -13.51 34.64 -21.23
N GLU A 41 -14.11 33.59 -21.80
CA GLU A 41 -14.51 32.40 -21.05
C GLU A 41 -13.47 31.30 -21.18
N PHE A 42 -12.63 31.20 -20.15
CA PHE A 42 -11.64 30.16 -19.97
C PHE A 42 -11.89 29.44 -18.66
N ARG A 43 -11.62 28.14 -18.62
CA ARG A 43 -11.60 27.38 -17.38
C ARG A 43 -10.42 26.40 -17.35
N PRO A 44 -9.94 26.02 -16.16
CA PRO A 44 -8.98 24.91 -16.03
C PRO A 44 -9.61 23.62 -16.54
N LYS A 45 -8.76 22.72 -17.05
CA LYS A 45 -9.23 21.39 -17.42
C LYS A 45 -9.83 20.66 -16.23
N PRO A 46 -10.86 19.81 -16.44
CA PRO A 46 -11.45 19.02 -15.36
C PRO A 46 -10.42 18.17 -14.60
N GLU A 47 -9.39 17.63 -15.27
CA GLU A 47 -8.30 16.89 -14.61
C GLU A 47 -7.46 17.72 -13.64
N ASP A 48 -7.40 19.03 -13.81
CA ASP A 48 -6.67 19.96 -12.95
C ASP A 48 -7.52 20.46 -11.77
N SER A 49 -8.78 20.04 -11.69
CA SER A 49 -9.61 20.27 -10.51
C SER A 49 -9.02 19.58 -9.29
N GLU A 50 -8.90 20.32 -8.18
CA GLU A 50 -8.48 19.76 -6.88
C GLU A 50 -9.32 18.54 -6.47
N LEU A 51 -10.61 18.52 -6.82
CA LEU A 51 -11.49 17.39 -6.55
C LEU A 51 -11.08 16.15 -7.34
N VAL A 52 -10.70 16.29 -8.60
CA VAL A 52 -10.24 15.17 -9.44
C VAL A 52 -8.87 14.67 -8.97
N ALA A 53 -7.96 15.58 -8.60
CA ALA A 53 -6.70 15.22 -7.96
C ALA A 53 -6.91 14.48 -6.62
N TYR A 54 -7.84 14.98 -5.79
CA TYR A 54 -8.23 14.36 -4.53
C TYR A 54 -8.80 12.96 -4.73
N LEU A 55 -9.76 12.79 -5.66
CA LEU A 55 -10.35 11.49 -5.97
C LEU A 55 -9.32 10.51 -6.56
N LYS A 56 -8.39 10.99 -7.38
CA LYS A 56 -7.28 10.18 -7.90
C LYS A 56 -6.37 9.71 -6.77
N SER A 57 -6.06 10.57 -5.81
CA SER A 57 -5.28 10.18 -4.63
C SER A 57 -6.00 9.14 -3.76
N TYR A 58 -7.32 9.28 -3.56
CA TYR A 58 -8.13 8.27 -2.89
C TYR A 58 -8.14 6.93 -3.62
N ARG A 59 -8.22 6.97 -4.95
CA ARG A 59 -8.12 5.76 -5.78
C ARG A 59 -6.74 5.12 -5.66
N ASP A 60 -5.68 5.90 -5.56
CA ASP A 60 -4.32 5.39 -5.38
C ASP A 60 -4.07 4.82 -3.96
N LEU A 61 -4.82 5.29 -2.96
CA LEU A 61 -4.84 4.76 -1.60
C LEU A 61 -5.64 3.45 -1.46
N ASP A 62 -6.47 3.11 -2.45
CA ASP A 62 -7.24 1.86 -2.44
C ASP A 62 -6.29 0.65 -2.28
N PRO A 63 -6.54 -0.27 -1.32
CA PRO A 63 -5.75 -1.49 -1.14
C PRO A 63 -5.55 -2.33 -2.42
N THR A 64 -6.46 -2.18 -3.38
CA THR A 64 -6.48 -2.87 -4.66
C THR A 64 -5.86 -2.08 -5.80
N SER A 65 -5.43 -0.84 -5.56
CA SER A 65 -4.75 -0.03 -6.57
C SER A 65 -3.39 -0.63 -6.94
N PRO A 66 -2.99 -0.60 -8.23
CA PRO A 66 -1.66 -1.04 -8.69
C PRO A 66 -0.52 -0.21 -8.09
N THR A 67 -0.80 1.05 -7.75
CA THR A 67 0.18 2.04 -7.27
C THR A 67 0.31 2.02 -5.75
N ASN A 68 -0.54 1.28 -5.03
CA ASN A 68 -0.53 1.26 -3.58
C ASN A 68 0.82 0.76 -3.01
N TYR A 69 1.30 1.45 -1.99
CA TYR A 69 2.53 1.18 -1.27
C TYR A 69 2.43 0.07 -0.21
N LEU A 70 1.30 -0.65 -0.12
CA LEU A 70 1.10 -1.79 0.80
C LEU A 70 2.24 -2.82 0.76
N ALA A 71 2.70 -3.21 -0.43
CA ALA A 71 3.79 -4.20 -0.56
C ALA A 71 5.11 -3.69 0.02
N VAL A 72 5.38 -2.38 -0.15
CA VAL A 72 6.62 -1.74 0.32
C VAL A 72 6.54 -1.50 1.82
N SER A 73 5.41 -1.02 2.34
CA SER A 73 5.23 -0.82 3.78
C SER A 73 5.32 -2.14 4.55
N ALA A 74 4.69 -3.22 4.03
CA ALA A 74 4.81 -4.56 4.60
C ALA A 74 6.27 -5.04 4.64
N LEU A 75 7.03 -4.80 3.57
CA LEU A 75 8.44 -5.16 3.50
C LEU A 75 9.30 -4.39 4.50
N VAL A 76 9.09 -3.08 4.62
CA VAL A 76 9.80 -2.23 5.58
C VAL A 76 9.51 -2.68 7.01
N GLN A 77 8.24 -2.90 7.36
CA GLN A 77 7.84 -3.39 8.68
C GLN A 77 8.43 -4.77 8.99
N ALA A 78 8.39 -5.70 8.02
CA ALA A 78 8.99 -7.01 8.17
C ALA A 78 10.50 -6.93 8.42
N THR A 79 11.19 -6.05 7.71
CA THR A 79 12.66 -5.86 7.86
C THR A 79 13.01 -5.30 9.24
N ILE A 80 12.23 -4.33 9.74
CA ILE A 80 12.38 -3.79 11.10
C ILE A 80 12.13 -4.90 12.13
N ALA A 81 11.06 -5.68 11.96
CA ALA A 81 10.74 -6.79 12.86
C ALA A 81 11.87 -7.84 12.89
N LEU A 82 12.46 -8.17 11.73
CA LEU A 82 13.58 -9.11 11.65
C LEU A 82 14.82 -8.58 12.37
N ALA A 83 15.16 -7.30 12.17
CA ALA A 83 16.28 -6.66 12.86
C ALA A 83 16.07 -6.67 14.38
N ALA A 84 14.85 -6.38 14.85
CA ALA A 84 14.49 -6.45 16.25
C ALA A 84 14.57 -7.87 16.82
N ALA A 85 14.05 -8.89 16.11
CA ALA A 85 14.19 -10.29 16.48
C ALA A 85 15.67 -10.71 16.63
N ALA A 86 16.51 -10.34 15.66
CA ALA A 86 17.94 -10.62 15.69
C ALA A 86 18.64 -9.94 16.88
N ALA A 87 18.28 -8.69 17.19
CA ALA A 87 18.80 -7.97 18.34
C ALA A 87 18.39 -8.65 19.67
N CYS A 88 17.12 -9.06 19.81
CA CYS A 88 16.66 -9.81 20.97
C CYS A 88 17.44 -11.12 21.15
N LEU A 89 17.70 -11.84 20.05
CA LEU A 89 18.49 -13.08 20.10
C LEU A 89 19.94 -12.80 20.51
N ALA A 90 20.56 -11.75 19.97
CA ALA A 90 21.92 -11.36 20.35
C ALA A 90 22.01 -10.98 21.84
N ILE A 91 21.02 -10.23 22.36
CA ILE A 91 20.92 -9.91 23.79
C ILE A 91 20.76 -11.18 24.63
N ALA A 92 19.93 -12.12 24.20
CA ALA A 92 19.72 -13.40 24.87
C ALA A 92 21.03 -14.19 25.04
N ILE A 93 21.88 -14.16 24.01
CA ILE A 93 23.17 -14.86 24.01
C ILE A 93 24.23 -14.10 24.81
N ALA A 94 24.33 -12.79 24.60
CA ALA A 94 25.41 -11.98 25.14
C ALA A 94 25.23 -11.62 26.63
N LEU A 95 23.99 -11.53 27.12
CA LEU A 95 23.67 -10.98 28.44
C LEU A 95 22.83 -11.93 29.32
N PRO A 96 23.21 -13.21 29.50
CA PRO A 96 22.39 -14.17 30.24
C PRO A 96 22.16 -13.78 31.71
N ALA A 97 23.15 -13.16 32.36
CA ALA A 97 23.02 -12.72 33.75
C ALA A 97 21.99 -11.58 33.92
N ALA A 98 21.88 -10.67 32.94
CA ALA A 98 20.89 -9.60 32.96
C ALA A 98 19.47 -10.18 32.82
N LEU A 99 19.33 -11.22 31.99
CA LEU A 99 18.05 -11.89 31.73
C LEU A 99 17.62 -12.85 32.85
N ALA A 100 18.53 -13.25 33.72
CA ALA A 100 18.19 -14.00 34.95
C ALA A 100 17.36 -13.16 35.94
N THR A 101 17.35 -11.83 35.79
CA THR A 101 16.49 -10.95 36.57
C THR A 101 15.06 -10.93 36.03
N LEU A 102 14.07 -10.79 36.91
CA LEU A 102 12.65 -10.65 36.50
C LEU A 102 12.45 -9.48 35.52
N VAL A 103 13.15 -8.36 35.74
CA VAL A 103 13.04 -7.17 34.88
C VAL A 103 13.61 -7.46 33.50
N GLY A 104 14.80 -8.05 33.42
CA GLY A 104 15.45 -8.37 32.14
C GLY A 104 14.64 -9.36 31.31
N SER A 105 14.16 -10.45 31.92
CA SER A 105 13.32 -11.43 31.22
C SER A 105 11.98 -10.83 30.77
N THR A 106 11.30 -10.06 31.63
CA THR A 106 10.03 -9.42 31.29
C THR A 106 10.17 -8.46 30.12
N LEU A 107 11.22 -7.63 30.09
CA LEU A 107 11.47 -6.70 28.98
C LEU A 107 11.76 -7.44 27.67
N LEU A 108 12.54 -8.52 27.72
CA LEU A 108 12.83 -9.32 26.54
C LEU A 108 11.57 -10.01 26.00
N ILE A 109 10.75 -10.60 26.87
CA ILE A 109 9.47 -11.24 26.51
C ILE A 109 8.51 -10.21 25.91
N ALA A 110 8.36 -9.04 26.54
CA ALA A 110 7.48 -7.98 26.03
C ALA A 110 7.93 -7.51 24.64
N THR A 111 9.23 -7.33 24.44
CA THR A 111 9.79 -6.91 23.15
C THR A 111 9.59 -8.00 22.09
N ALA A 112 9.88 -9.26 22.41
CA ALA A 112 9.64 -10.38 21.51
C ALA A 112 8.15 -10.52 21.15
N GLY A 113 7.24 -10.29 22.10
CA GLY A 113 5.79 -10.24 21.86
C GLY A 113 5.40 -9.16 20.85
N ILE A 114 5.94 -7.95 20.97
CA ILE A 114 5.72 -6.86 19.99
C ILE A 114 6.23 -7.28 18.60
N VAL A 115 7.41 -7.90 18.53
CA VAL A 115 7.97 -8.39 17.25
C VAL A 115 7.04 -9.43 16.61
N VAL A 116 6.45 -10.34 17.38
CA VAL A 116 5.44 -11.30 16.87
C VAL A 116 4.23 -10.57 16.31
N LEU A 117 3.67 -9.60 17.04
CA LEU A 117 2.50 -8.84 16.58
C LEU A 117 2.77 -8.08 15.27
N VAL A 118 3.92 -7.39 15.19
CA VAL A 118 4.35 -6.67 13.99
C VAL A 118 4.60 -7.64 12.83
N GLY A 119 5.22 -8.80 13.07
CA GLY A 119 5.46 -9.81 12.06
C GLY A 119 4.17 -10.43 11.51
N VAL A 120 3.21 -10.77 12.37
CA VAL A 120 1.88 -11.26 11.95
C VAL A 120 1.14 -10.21 11.13
N TRP A 121 1.14 -8.96 11.58
CA TRP A 121 0.54 -7.84 10.84
C TRP A 121 1.18 -7.66 9.46
N SER A 122 2.51 -7.66 9.39
CA SER A 122 3.28 -7.54 8.14
C SER A 122 3.00 -8.70 7.18
N THR A 123 2.81 -9.90 7.71
CA THR A 123 2.41 -11.08 6.94
C THR A 123 1.02 -10.88 6.33
N GLY A 124 0.05 -10.40 7.11
CA GLY A 124 -1.30 -10.09 6.62
C GLY A 124 -1.29 -9.07 5.48
N LEU A 125 -0.55 -7.96 5.65
CA LEU A 125 -0.37 -6.96 4.60
C LEU A 125 0.33 -7.53 3.37
N GLY A 126 1.36 -8.36 3.56
CA GLY A 126 2.05 -9.06 2.50
C GLY A 126 1.14 -9.98 1.69
N ILE A 127 0.22 -10.71 2.34
CA ILE A 127 -0.77 -11.56 1.67
C ILE A 127 -1.76 -10.72 0.85
N ILE A 128 -2.26 -9.61 1.39
CA ILE A 128 -3.15 -8.69 0.67
C ILE A 128 -2.41 -8.13 -0.55
N ALA A 129 -1.17 -7.66 -0.36
CA ALA A 129 -0.32 -7.15 -1.42
C ALA A 129 0.01 -8.19 -2.50
N PHE A 130 0.20 -9.46 -2.12
CA PHE A 130 0.42 -10.57 -3.05
C PHE A 130 -0.79 -10.83 -3.94
N ARG A 131 -2.00 -10.84 -3.33
CA ARG A 131 -3.26 -11.00 -4.07
C ARG A 131 -3.49 -9.83 -5.02
N ASN A 132 -3.14 -8.61 -4.60
CA ASN A 132 -3.22 -7.41 -5.45
C ASN A 132 -2.20 -7.47 -6.60
N ALA A 133 -0.94 -7.80 -6.32
CA ALA A 133 0.13 -7.89 -7.33
C ALA A 133 -0.20 -8.88 -8.45
N ARG A 134 -0.80 -10.04 -8.12
CA ARG A 134 -1.27 -11.01 -9.13
C ARG A 134 -2.36 -10.47 -10.05
N ARG A 135 -3.18 -9.52 -9.58
CA ARG A 135 -4.19 -8.85 -10.42
C ARG A 135 -3.58 -7.78 -11.32
N ASN A 136 -2.48 -7.17 -10.86
CA ASN A 136 -1.88 -5.97 -11.45
C ASN A 136 -0.48 -6.22 -12.05
N GLN A 137 -0.40 -7.20 -12.97
CA GLN A 137 0.78 -7.47 -13.80
C GLN A 137 2.10 -7.68 -13.02
N ASP A 138 2.02 -8.23 -11.80
CA ASP A 138 3.17 -8.63 -10.97
C ASP A 138 4.18 -7.52 -10.60
N ARG A 139 3.90 -6.25 -10.89
CA ARG A 139 4.83 -5.11 -10.69
C ARG A 139 5.40 -5.00 -9.26
N ARG A 140 4.72 -5.56 -8.25
CA ARG A 140 5.15 -5.54 -6.84
C ARG A 140 5.16 -6.91 -6.16
N LEU A 141 5.10 -8.00 -6.95
CA LEU A 141 5.02 -9.36 -6.42
C LEU A 141 6.23 -9.72 -5.55
N ARG A 142 7.44 -9.33 -6.00
CA ARG A 142 8.69 -9.60 -5.28
C ARG A 142 8.72 -8.97 -3.88
N HIS A 143 8.22 -7.74 -3.73
CA HIS A 143 8.15 -7.05 -2.46
C HIS A 143 7.16 -7.73 -1.50
N ALA A 144 5.99 -8.12 -2.01
CA ALA A 144 4.98 -8.83 -1.21
C ALA A 144 5.49 -10.20 -0.73
N VAL A 145 6.13 -10.99 -1.61
CA VAL A 145 6.74 -12.28 -1.24
C VAL A 145 7.87 -12.07 -0.23
N GLY A 146 8.74 -11.09 -0.47
CA GLY A 146 9.83 -10.73 0.45
C GLY A 146 9.31 -10.37 1.83
N ALA A 147 8.25 -9.56 1.91
CA ALA A 147 7.62 -9.18 3.17
C ALA A 147 7.12 -10.39 3.95
N ILE A 148 6.42 -11.33 3.29
CA ILE A 148 5.91 -12.55 3.92
C ILE A 148 7.05 -13.41 4.48
N VAL A 149 8.09 -13.65 3.69
CA VAL A 149 9.22 -14.52 4.10
C VAL A 149 9.98 -13.91 5.26
N ILE A 150 10.30 -12.61 5.18
CA ILE A 150 11.04 -11.89 6.22
C ILE A 150 10.21 -11.83 7.52
N ALA A 151 8.91 -11.54 7.41
CA ALA A 151 8.03 -11.50 8.57
C ALA A 151 7.92 -12.87 9.24
N ALA A 152 7.80 -13.95 8.48
CA ALA A 152 7.77 -15.31 9.02
C ALA A 152 9.07 -15.64 9.77
N ALA A 153 10.23 -15.28 9.23
CA ALA A 153 11.51 -15.47 9.91
C ALA A 153 11.60 -14.68 11.24
N ALA A 154 11.14 -13.43 11.24
CA ALA A 154 11.08 -12.61 12.45
C ALA A 154 10.18 -13.22 13.53
N VAL A 155 8.98 -13.69 13.14
CA VAL A 155 8.03 -14.36 14.04
C VAL A 155 8.62 -15.63 14.62
N LEU A 156 9.23 -16.49 13.80
CA LEU A 156 9.84 -17.74 14.27
C LEU A 156 10.94 -17.47 15.30
N GLY A 157 11.82 -16.49 15.05
CA GLY A 157 12.87 -16.10 15.99
C GLY A 157 12.30 -15.59 17.31
N ALA A 158 11.30 -14.70 17.25
CA ALA A 158 10.67 -14.14 18.44
C ALA A 158 9.88 -15.18 19.24
N VAL A 159 9.13 -16.07 18.58
CA VAL A 159 8.41 -17.18 19.23
C VAL A 159 9.38 -18.13 19.91
N THR A 160 10.51 -18.44 19.28
CA THR A 160 11.55 -19.28 19.89
C THR A 160 12.07 -18.65 21.19
N LEU A 161 12.30 -17.33 21.19
CA LEU A 161 12.69 -16.60 22.40
C LEU A 161 11.61 -16.65 23.48
N LEU A 162 10.34 -16.47 23.11
CA LEU A 162 9.22 -16.55 24.05
C LEU A 162 9.11 -17.92 24.71
N ILE A 163 9.34 -19.00 23.96
CA ILE A 163 9.33 -20.37 24.49
C ILE A 163 10.51 -20.61 25.43
N VAL A 164 11.72 -20.22 25.01
CA VAL A 164 12.95 -20.47 25.80
C VAL A 164 13.02 -19.62 27.06
N GLN A 165 12.52 -18.38 27.00
CA GLN A 165 12.50 -17.45 28.12
C GLN A 165 11.20 -17.53 28.93
N ALA A 166 10.28 -18.44 28.58
CA ALA A 166 9.07 -18.66 29.35
C ALA A 166 9.45 -18.92 30.81
N PRO A 167 8.99 -18.07 31.74
CA PRO A 167 9.51 -18.11 33.09
C PRO A 167 9.10 -19.38 33.82
N ALA A 168 9.94 -19.85 34.74
CA ALA A 168 9.75 -21.11 35.48
C ALA A 168 8.40 -21.22 36.21
N TRP A 169 7.78 -20.09 36.60
CA TRP A 169 6.45 -20.09 37.22
C TRP A 169 5.32 -20.52 36.28
N TRP A 170 5.55 -20.57 34.97
CA TRP A 170 4.62 -21.17 34.01
C TRP A 170 4.57 -22.70 34.17
N ALA A 171 5.70 -23.34 34.52
CA ALA A 171 5.75 -24.76 34.86
C ALA A 171 5.10 -25.05 36.22
N ASP A 172 5.20 -24.14 37.19
CA ASP A 172 4.58 -24.26 38.51
C ASP A 172 3.07 -23.97 38.51
N SER A 173 2.53 -23.37 37.44
CA SER A 173 1.12 -22.95 37.35
C SER A 173 0.13 -24.10 37.12
N GLY A 174 0.60 -25.33 36.87
CA GLY A 174 -0.27 -26.50 36.67
C GLY A 174 -1.14 -26.46 35.41
N LEU A 175 -0.95 -25.47 34.52
CA LEU A 175 -1.70 -25.30 33.27
C LEU A 175 -1.10 -26.08 32.09
N ALA A 176 -0.01 -26.81 32.31
CA ALA A 176 0.62 -27.70 31.35
C ALA A 176 0.24 -29.17 31.62
N THR A 177 -1.06 -29.47 31.54
CA THR A 177 -1.59 -30.84 31.37
C THR A 177 -2.78 -30.81 30.43
#